data_AF-A0A1I8AY45-F1
#
_entry.id   AF-A0A1I8AY45-F1
#
_cell.length_a   1.000
_cell.length_b   1.000
_cell.length_c   1.000
_cell.angle_alpha   90.00
_cell.angle_beta   90.00
_cell.angle_gamma   90.00
#
_symmetry.space_group_name_H-M   'P 1'
#
loop_
_entity.id
_entity.type
_entity.pdbx_description
1 polymer ?
#
loop_
_entity_poly.entity_id
_entity_poly.type
_entity_poly.pdbx_seq_one_letter_code
_entity_poly.pdbx_strand_id
1 'polypeptide(L)'
;MVFSLHGTYKIQFHPNGPDTVPVYQVDFTPPFKRVNMYDELGKVLGVTLPSPDQLSTPEARDVFDKICIEKGVDCSAPRTTSRLLDKLVGEFLESQCINPTFLVGHPQIMCPLAKWHRSIPGLTERFELFAVTKELCNAYTELNDPITQRELFEQQAKFKSDGDEEAQLVDENFCTALEYGLPPTAGWGIGLDRLTMLLTDSHNIKEVLFFPAMRPDPRGLIHDDEEDEEEQKEVKEQEKVGKKGKKGGNKTAKSATAENGSKTEKIN
;
A
#
# COMPACT_ATOMS: atom_id res chain seq x y z
N MET A 1 -12.82 -20.01 0.12
CA MET A 1 -12.49 -19.35 1.40
C MET A 1 -13.62 -18.43 1.88
N VAL A 2 -14.01 -17.39 1.12
CA VAL A 2 -15.10 -16.46 1.50
C VAL A 2 -16.36 -17.17 2.00
N PHE A 3 -16.88 -18.12 1.20
CA PHE A 3 -18.05 -18.92 1.59
C PHE A 3 -17.86 -19.70 2.89
N SER A 4 -16.65 -20.23 3.15
CA SER A 4 -16.36 -20.98 4.36
C SER A 4 -16.36 -20.12 5.62
N LEU A 5 -16.03 -18.83 5.49
CA LEU A 5 -15.93 -17.90 6.62
C LEU A 5 -17.24 -17.14 6.84
N HIS A 6 -17.91 -16.72 5.77
CA HIS A 6 -19.11 -15.87 5.84
C HIS A 6 -20.42 -16.61 5.54
N GLY A 7 -20.38 -17.87 5.12
CA GLY A 7 -21.57 -18.64 4.71
C GLY A 7 -22.21 -18.18 3.39
N THR A 8 -21.60 -17.24 2.68
CA THR A 8 -22.06 -16.65 1.42
C THR A 8 -20.87 -16.27 0.53
N TYR A 9 -21.08 -16.17 -0.77
CA TYR A 9 -20.08 -15.62 -1.70
C TYR A 9 -20.10 -14.10 -1.78
N LYS A 10 -21.12 -13.45 -1.20
CA LYS A 10 -21.30 -11.99 -1.29
C LYS A 10 -20.97 -11.35 0.05
N ILE A 11 -20.03 -10.41 0.03
CA ILE A 11 -19.64 -9.63 1.22
C ILE A 11 -19.80 -8.14 0.94
N GLN A 12 -19.97 -7.37 2.02
CA GLN A 12 -19.98 -5.91 1.95
C GLN A 12 -18.59 -5.39 2.28
N PHE A 13 -18.17 -4.32 1.62
CA PHE A 13 -16.90 -3.67 1.89
C PHE A 13 -17.05 -2.14 1.85
N HIS A 14 -16.51 -1.48 2.86
CA HIS A 14 -16.52 -0.03 3.03
C HIS A 14 -15.10 0.53 2.79
N PRO A 15 -14.77 0.95 1.54
CA PRO A 15 -13.43 1.40 1.17
C PRO A 15 -12.94 2.63 1.94
N ASN A 16 -13.85 3.46 2.46
CA ASN A 16 -13.53 4.69 3.18
C ASN A 16 -13.86 4.59 4.68
N GLY A 17 -14.12 3.38 5.19
CA GLY A 17 -14.46 3.10 6.58
C GLY A 17 -15.96 3.02 6.88
N PRO A 18 -16.33 2.64 8.12
CA PRO A 18 -17.73 2.44 8.51
C PRO A 18 -18.57 3.71 8.30
N ASP A 19 -19.83 3.53 7.92
CA ASP A 19 -20.82 4.61 7.69
C ASP A 19 -20.47 5.60 6.57
N THR A 20 -19.50 5.26 5.71
CA THR A 20 -19.13 6.06 4.54
C THR A 20 -19.65 5.45 3.23
N VAL A 21 -19.80 6.30 2.21
CA VAL A 21 -20.12 5.88 0.85
C VAL A 21 -18.88 6.03 -0.05
N PRO A 22 -18.73 5.20 -1.11
CA PRO A 22 -19.62 4.12 -1.51
C PRO A 22 -19.49 2.86 -0.64
N VAL A 23 -20.54 2.03 -0.61
CA VAL A 23 -20.49 0.66 -0.06
C VAL A 23 -20.48 -0.32 -1.23
N TYR A 24 -19.52 -1.24 -1.27
CA TYR A 24 -19.41 -2.23 -2.32
C TYR A 24 -20.03 -3.57 -1.90
N GLN A 25 -20.85 -4.14 -2.77
CA GLN A 25 -21.32 -5.52 -2.68
C GLN A 25 -20.42 -6.38 -3.57
N VAL A 26 -19.48 -7.08 -2.95
CA VAL A 26 -18.44 -7.85 -3.64
C VAL A 26 -18.89 -9.29 -3.78
N ASP A 27 -19.02 -9.78 -5.01
CA ASP A 27 -19.46 -11.14 -5.33
C ASP A 27 -18.29 -12.05 -5.72
N PHE A 28 -17.96 -13.01 -4.85
CA PHE A 28 -16.92 -14.02 -5.05
C PHE A 28 -17.44 -15.33 -5.67
N THR A 29 -18.60 -15.30 -6.33
CA THR A 29 -19.10 -16.47 -7.07
C THR A 29 -18.22 -16.73 -8.30
N PRO A 30 -17.56 -17.89 -8.43
CA PRO A 30 -16.78 -18.22 -9.61
C PRO A 30 -17.68 -18.53 -10.82
N PRO A 31 -17.20 -18.38 -12.06
CA PRO A 31 -15.85 -17.96 -12.46
C PRO A 31 -15.64 -16.45 -12.40
N PHE A 32 -14.45 -16.02 -12.00
CA PHE A 32 -14.09 -14.60 -11.97
C PHE A 32 -13.90 -14.02 -13.37
N LYS A 33 -14.20 -12.73 -13.51
CA LYS A 33 -14.02 -11.98 -14.76
C LYS A 33 -12.53 -12.03 -15.14
N ARG A 34 -12.23 -12.20 -16.43
CA ARG A 34 -10.88 -12.10 -16.97
C ARG A 34 -10.83 -10.96 -17.97
N VAL A 35 -9.83 -10.11 -17.86
CA VAL A 35 -9.64 -8.93 -18.70
C VAL A 35 -8.20 -8.91 -19.17
N ASN A 36 -7.99 -8.83 -20.49
CA ASN A 36 -6.65 -8.58 -21.02
C ASN A 36 -6.29 -7.11 -20.75
N MET A 37 -5.30 -6.90 -19.90
CA MET A 37 -4.82 -5.59 -19.47
C MET A 37 -4.48 -4.71 -20.67
N TYR A 38 -3.69 -5.22 -21.62
CA TYR A 38 -3.17 -4.40 -22.72
C TYR A 38 -4.29 -4.00 -23.70
N ASP A 39 -5.11 -4.97 -24.10
CA ASP A 39 -6.22 -4.73 -25.02
C ASP A 39 -7.28 -3.82 -24.40
N GLU A 40 -7.61 -4.04 -23.12
CA GLU A 40 -8.63 -3.27 -22.44
C GLU A 40 -8.16 -1.84 -22.16
N LEU A 41 -6.88 -1.65 -21.83
CA LEU A 41 -6.31 -0.32 -21.66
C LEU A 41 -6.44 0.50 -22.94
N GLY A 42 -6.12 -0.08 -24.11
CA GLY A 42 -6.29 0.59 -25.40
C GLY A 42 -7.74 1.00 -25.67
N LYS A 43 -8.71 0.11 -25.36
CA LYS A 43 -10.15 0.40 -25.51
C LYS A 43 -10.63 1.52 -24.58
N VAL A 44 -10.27 1.46 -23.29
CA VAL A 44 -10.71 2.45 -22.29
C VAL A 44 -10.11 3.82 -22.58
N LEU A 45 -8.85 3.87 -23.03
CA LEU A 45 -8.19 5.12 -23.41
C LEU A 45 -8.69 5.67 -24.75
N GLY A 46 -9.23 4.82 -25.63
CA GLY A 46 -9.67 5.17 -26.98
C GLY A 46 -8.50 5.41 -27.93
N VAL A 47 -7.34 4.79 -27.69
CA VAL A 47 -6.10 4.98 -28.46
C VAL A 47 -5.54 3.65 -28.93
N THR A 48 -4.82 3.68 -30.05
CA THR A 48 -4.03 2.51 -30.49
C THR A 48 -2.70 2.51 -29.76
N LEU A 49 -2.50 1.54 -28.88
CA LEU A 49 -1.22 1.37 -28.18
C LEU A 49 -0.15 0.80 -29.13
N PRO A 50 1.14 1.06 -28.87
CA PRO A 50 2.24 0.42 -29.59
C PRO A 50 2.14 -1.12 -29.54
N SER A 51 2.89 -1.81 -30.40
CA SER A 51 2.92 -3.28 -30.32
C SER A 51 3.64 -3.72 -29.03
N PRO A 52 3.17 -4.76 -28.30
CA PRO A 52 3.76 -5.14 -27.03
C PRO A 52 5.24 -5.55 -27.08
N ASP A 53 5.72 -6.02 -28.23
CA ASP A 53 7.12 -6.38 -28.49
C ASP A 53 8.03 -5.15 -28.71
N GLN A 54 7.46 -3.96 -28.88
CA GLN A 54 8.19 -2.71 -29.13
C GLN A 54 8.20 -1.77 -27.91
N LEU A 55 7.77 -2.23 -26.74
CA LEU A 55 7.63 -1.38 -25.55
C LEU A 55 8.96 -0.94 -24.91
N SER A 56 10.06 -1.59 -25.28
CA SER A 56 11.41 -1.22 -24.85
C SER A 56 12.01 -0.04 -25.62
N THR A 57 11.36 0.46 -26.67
CA THR A 57 11.91 1.57 -27.46
C THR A 57 11.59 2.94 -26.84
N PRO A 58 12.44 3.96 -27.07
CA PRO A 58 12.17 5.33 -26.61
C PRO A 58 10.86 5.90 -27.17
N GLU A 59 10.49 5.54 -28.40
CA GLU A 59 9.27 6.01 -29.05
C GLU A 59 8.01 5.49 -28.33
N ALA A 60 8.01 4.22 -27.90
CA ALA A 60 6.93 3.66 -27.10
C ALA A 60 6.79 4.41 -25.78
N ARG A 61 7.90 4.69 -25.10
CA ARG A 61 7.93 5.47 -23.86
C ARG A 61 7.30 6.86 -24.05
N ASP A 62 7.67 7.57 -25.12
CA ASP A 62 7.13 8.91 -25.42
C ASP A 62 5.62 8.87 -25.74
N VAL A 63 5.11 7.79 -26.33
CA VAL A 63 3.67 7.59 -26.54
C VAL A 63 2.93 7.46 -25.20
N PHE A 64 3.40 6.60 -24.30
CA PHE A 64 2.77 6.46 -22.97
C PHE A 64 2.89 7.74 -22.16
N ASP A 65 4.01 8.46 -22.27
CA ASP A 65 4.22 9.72 -21.58
C ASP A 65 3.18 10.78 -21.98
N LYS A 66 2.96 10.92 -23.30
CA LYS A 66 1.92 11.81 -23.84
C LYS A 66 0.52 11.39 -23.39
N ILE A 67 0.21 10.10 -23.42
CA ILE A 67 -1.09 9.59 -22.95
C ILE A 67 -1.30 9.95 -21.48
N CYS A 68 -0.30 9.75 -20.62
CA CYS A 68 -0.40 10.14 -19.21
C CYS A 68 -0.69 11.64 -19.06
N ILE A 69 0.01 12.50 -19.81
CA ILE A 69 -0.22 13.96 -19.77
C ILE A 69 -1.63 14.32 -20.25
N GLU A 70 -2.08 13.78 -21.38
CA GLU A 70 -3.40 14.05 -21.95
C GLU A 70 -4.54 13.58 -21.05
N LYS A 71 -4.33 12.47 -20.34
CA LYS A 71 -5.32 11.88 -19.44
C LYS A 71 -5.21 12.39 -17.99
N GLY A 72 -4.23 13.27 -17.70
CA GLY A 72 -4.02 13.83 -16.37
C GLY A 72 -3.51 12.81 -15.34
N VAL A 73 -2.84 11.74 -15.77
CA VAL A 73 -2.25 10.72 -14.90
C VAL A 73 -0.86 11.14 -14.47
N ASP A 74 -0.66 11.30 -13.16
CA ASP A 74 0.63 11.66 -12.60
C ASP A 74 1.57 10.44 -12.52
N CYS A 75 2.83 10.67 -12.85
CA CYS A 75 3.89 9.68 -12.72
C CYS A 75 5.20 10.38 -12.36
N SER A 76 5.69 10.16 -11.15
CA SER A 76 6.97 10.68 -10.69
C SER A 76 8.13 10.12 -11.51
N ALA A 77 9.23 10.87 -11.58
CA ALA A 77 10.46 10.38 -12.17
C ALA A 77 11.03 9.18 -11.37
N PRO A 78 11.65 8.20 -12.04
CA PRO A 78 11.84 8.09 -13.49
C PRO A 78 10.55 7.68 -14.23
N ARG A 79 10.32 8.25 -15.42
CA ARG A 79 9.11 8.00 -16.23
C ARG A 79 9.38 6.92 -17.29
N THR A 80 9.72 5.72 -16.83
CA THR A 80 9.95 4.53 -17.66
C THR A 80 8.64 4.01 -18.25
N THR A 81 8.70 3.26 -19.36
CA THR A 81 7.50 2.68 -19.99
C THR A 81 6.70 1.82 -19.02
N SER A 82 7.38 1.01 -18.18
CA SER A 82 6.74 0.17 -17.17
C SER A 82 5.98 0.97 -16.12
N ARG A 83 6.57 2.04 -15.57
CA ARG A 83 5.95 2.91 -14.56
C ARG A 83 4.77 3.71 -15.13
N LEU A 84 4.90 4.18 -16.38
CA LEU A 84 3.79 4.86 -17.06
C LEU A 84 2.61 3.92 -17.30
N LEU A 85 2.88 2.69 -17.77
CA LEU A 85 1.86 1.66 -17.92
C LEU A 85 1.20 1.31 -16.59
N ASP A 86 1.97 1.11 -15.52
CA ASP A 86 1.47 0.87 -14.16
C ASP A 86 0.46 1.94 -13.73
N LYS A 87 0.80 3.22 -13.89
CA LYS A 87 -0.10 4.33 -13.52
C LYS A 87 -1.36 4.38 -14.37
N LEU A 88 -1.25 4.13 -15.67
CA LEU A 88 -2.42 4.09 -16.56
C LEU A 88 -3.35 2.93 -16.20
N VAL A 89 -2.80 1.75 -15.88
CA VAL A 89 -3.60 0.59 -15.45
C VAL A 89 -4.26 0.88 -14.10
N GLY A 90 -3.52 1.42 -13.13
CA GLY A 90 -4.05 1.79 -11.82
C GLY A 90 -5.27 2.72 -11.93
N GLU A 91 -5.16 3.77 -12.74
CA GLU A 91 -6.23 4.75 -12.90
C GLU A 91 -7.42 4.18 -13.69
N PHE A 92 -7.16 3.49 -14.80
CA PHE A 92 -8.20 3.15 -15.77
C PHE A 92 -8.73 1.73 -15.70
N LEU A 93 -8.00 0.76 -15.14
CA LEU A 93 -8.42 -0.64 -15.07
C LEU A 93 -8.64 -1.12 -13.63
N GLU A 94 -7.69 -0.86 -12.73
CA GLU A 94 -7.77 -1.34 -11.34
C GLU A 94 -8.97 -0.70 -10.60
N SER A 95 -9.21 0.59 -10.84
CA SER A 95 -10.35 1.34 -10.30
C SER A 95 -11.72 0.74 -10.66
N GLN A 96 -11.81 -0.04 -11.75
CA GLN A 96 -13.04 -0.70 -12.20
C GLN A 96 -13.22 -2.10 -11.58
N CYS A 97 -12.19 -2.66 -10.94
CA CYS A 97 -12.17 -4.02 -10.42
C CYS A 97 -12.79 -4.10 -9.02
N ILE A 98 -14.12 -3.93 -8.93
CA ILE A 98 -14.87 -4.07 -7.66
C ILE A 98 -15.02 -5.55 -7.28
N ASN A 99 -15.57 -6.35 -8.19
CA ASN A 99 -15.63 -7.81 -8.02
C ASN A 99 -14.28 -8.45 -8.39
N PRO A 100 -13.99 -9.66 -7.89
CA PRO A 100 -12.79 -10.42 -8.25
C PRO A 100 -12.60 -10.49 -9.77
N THR A 101 -11.53 -9.87 -10.24
CA THR A 101 -11.21 -9.73 -11.66
C THR A 101 -9.75 -10.09 -11.88
N PHE A 102 -9.50 -11.04 -12.76
CA PHE A 102 -8.16 -11.34 -13.25
C PHE A 102 -7.79 -10.36 -14.35
N LEU A 103 -6.80 -9.51 -14.10
CA LEU A 103 -6.08 -8.81 -15.16
C LEU A 103 -5.02 -9.78 -15.68
N VAL A 104 -5.00 -10.01 -17.00
CA VAL A 104 -4.06 -10.92 -17.67
C VAL A 104 -3.37 -10.19 -18.83
N GLY A 105 -2.34 -10.78 -19.43
CA GLY A 105 -1.73 -10.21 -20.62
C GLY A 105 -0.86 -8.99 -20.31
N HIS A 106 -0.11 -9.07 -19.21
CA HIS A 106 0.88 -8.05 -18.84
C HIS A 106 2.08 -8.04 -19.79
N PRO A 107 2.55 -6.87 -20.23
CA PRO A 107 3.79 -6.75 -21.01
C PRO A 107 5.05 -7.28 -20.30
N GLN A 108 5.99 -7.86 -21.05
CA GLN A 108 7.26 -8.39 -20.53
C GLN A 108 8.09 -7.32 -19.81
N ILE A 109 8.04 -6.07 -20.27
CA ILE A 109 8.76 -4.95 -19.64
C ILE A 109 8.32 -4.68 -18.19
N MET A 110 7.13 -5.12 -17.80
CA MET A 110 6.60 -5.02 -16.43
C MET A 110 6.84 -6.29 -15.60
N CYS A 111 7.34 -7.36 -16.22
CA CYS A 111 7.35 -8.71 -15.64
C CYS A 111 8.69 -9.40 -15.89
N PRO A 112 9.79 -8.97 -15.24
CA PRO A 112 11.13 -9.49 -15.54
C PRO A 112 11.34 -10.99 -15.19
N LEU A 113 10.44 -11.58 -14.42
CA LEU A 113 10.48 -12.99 -13.99
C LEU A 113 9.38 -13.85 -14.63
N ALA A 114 8.42 -13.23 -15.31
CA ALA A 114 7.32 -13.96 -15.93
C ALA A 114 7.73 -14.45 -17.33
N LYS A 115 7.35 -15.68 -17.65
CA LYS A 115 7.60 -16.27 -18.97
C LYS A 115 6.78 -15.56 -20.04
N TRP A 116 7.38 -15.42 -21.22
CA TRP A 116 6.74 -14.85 -22.39
C TRP A 116 5.45 -15.61 -22.75
N HIS A 117 4.50 -14.89 -23.31
CA HIS A 117 3.22 -15.45 -23.72
C HIS A 117 3.39 -16.35 -24.94
N ARG A 118 2.85 -17.57 -24.90
CA ARG A 118 3.02 -18.58 -25.97
C ARG A 118 2.50 -18.19 -27.36
N SER A 119 1.63 -17.19 -27.44
CA SER A 119 0.96 -16.80 -28.70
C SER A 119 0.97 -15.30 -29.00
N ILE A 120 1.41 -14.45 -28.06
CA ILE A 120 1.32 -12.99 -28.21
C ILE A 120 2.69 -12.40 -27.86
N PRO A 121 3.52 -12.11 -28.87
CA PRO A 121 4.85 -11.54 -28.64
C PRO A 121 4.80 -10.27 -27.79
N GLY A 122 5.77 -10.12 -26.87
CA GLY A 122 5.88 -8.97 -25.97
C GLY A 122 5.00 -9.00 -24.72
N LEU A 123 4.02 -9.91 -24.64
CA LEU A 123 3.25 -10.17 -23.42
C LEU A 123 3.80 -11.35 -22.63
N THR A 124 3.29 -11.54 -21.42
CA THR A 124 3.66 -12.65 -20.51
C THR A 124 2.46 -13.47 -20.09
N GLU A 125 2.72 -14.69 -19.61
CA GLU A 125 1.71 -15.54 -18.97
C GLU A 125 1.52 -15.17 -17.50
N ARG A 126 1.22 -13.90 -17.24
CA ARG A 126 0.94 -13.34 -15.90
C ARG A 126 -0.54 -13.05 -15.73
N PHE A 127 -1.00 -13.18 -14.49
CA PHE A 127 -2.23 -12.57 -14.04
C PHE A 127 -2.07 -11.91 -12.68
N GLU A 128 -2.92 -10.90 -12.45
CA GLU A 128 -3.16 -10.31 -11.15
C GLU A 128 -4.63 -10.43 -10.82
N LEU A 129 -4.96 -10.77 -9.57
CA LEU A 129 -6.34 -10.79 -9.08
C LEU A 129 -6.61 -9.49 -8.33
N PHE A 130 -7.55 -8.71 -8.81
CA PHE A 130 -8.03 -7.50 -8.15
C PHE A 130 -9.43 -7.73 -7.55
N ALA A 131 -9.68 -7.13 -6.39
CA ALA A 131 -11.02 -6.93 -5.84
C ALA A 131 -11.04 -5.62 -5.06
N VAL A 132 -12.17 -4.93 -5.02
CA VAL A 132 -12.34 -3.61 -4.38
C VAL A 132 -11.22 -2.63 -4.73
N THR A 133 -10.82 -2.59 -6.01
CA THR A 133 -9.74 -1.75 -6.55
C THR A 133 -8.35 -2.01 -5.99
N LYS A 134 -8.15 -3.14 -5.29
CA LYS A 134 -6.85 -3.55 -4.72
C LYS A 134 -6.41 -4.89 -5.29
N GLU A 135 -5.13 -4.98 -5.60
CA GLU A 135 -4.47 -6.23 -5.97
C GLU A 135 -4.41 -7.16 -4.75
N LEU A 136 -4.92 -8.38 -4.92
CA LEU A 136 -4.88 -9.45 -3.92
C LEU A 136 -3.81 -10.48 -4.24
N CYS A 137 -3.64 -10.83 -5.51
CA CYS A 137 -2.71 -11.88 -5.92
C CYS A 137 -1.96 -11.49 -7.18
N ASN A 138 -0.73 -11.99 -7.31
CA ASN A 138 0.08 -11.93 -8.52
C ASN A 138 0.63 -13.33 -8.79
N ALA A 139 0.57 -13.75 -10.05
CA ALA A 139 1.00 -15.09 -10.45
C ALA A 139 1.38 -15.13 -11.92
N TYR A 140 2.29 -16.03 -12.26
CA TYR A 140 2.76 -16.18 -13.62
C TYR A 140 3.35 -17.56 -13.85
N THR A 141 3.38 -17.97 -15.13
CA THR A 141 4.30 -19.03 -15.55
C THR A 141 5.73 -18.52 -15.34
N GLU A 142 6.54 -19.26 -14.60
CA GLU A 142 7.91 -18.87 -14.24
C GLU A 142 8.81 -18.87 -15.47
N LEU A 143 9.61 -17.81 -15.63
CA LEU A 143 10.67 -17.78 -16.62
C LEU A 143 11.77 -18.75 -16.19
N ASN A 144 11.90 -19.84 -16.96
CA ASN A 144 12.85 -20.90 -16.67
C ASN A 144 13.99 -21.00 -17.72
N ASP A 145 14.14 -20.00 -18.59
CA ASP A 145 15.26 -19.87 -19.51
C ASP A 145 16.35 -18.98 -18.87
N PRO A 146 17.53 -19.53 -18.51
CA PRO A 146 18.57 -18.77 -17.83
C PRO A 146 19.16 -17.64 -18.68
N ILE A 147 19.23 -17.80 -20.01
CA ILE A 147 19.82 -16.80 -20.90
C ILE A 147 18.90 -15.59 -20.95
N THR A 148 17.61 -15.81 -21.22
CA THR A 148 16.62 -14.74 -21.23
C THR A 148 16.48 -14.08 -19.85
N GLN A 149 16.54 -14.87 -18.77
CA GLN A 149 16.47 -14.30 -17.42
C GLN A 149 17.64 -13.35 -17.13
N ARG A 150 18.86 -13.71 -17.56
CA ARG A 150 20.05 -12.87 -17.41
C ARG A 150 19.91 -11.58 -18.22
N GLU A 151 19.44 -11.65 -19.46
CA GLU A 151 19.17 -10.47 -20.30
C GLU A 151 18.16 -9.51 -19.65
N LEU A 152 17.10 -10.03 -19.03
CA LEU A 152 16.10 -9.23 -18.31
C LEU A 152 16.68 -8.59 -17.04
N PHE A 153 17.55 -9.29 -16.32
CA PHE A 153 18.25 -8.71 -15.17
C PHE A 153 19.22 -7.60 -15.59
N GLU A 154 19.95 -7.76 -16.70
CA GLU A 154 20.81 -6.70 -17.24
C GLU A 154 19.99 -5.47 -17.64
N GLN A 155 18.78 -5.65 -18.17
CA GLN A 155 17.86 -4.54 -18.47
C GLN A 155 17.38 -3.84 -17.19
N GLN A 156 17.00 -4.60 -16.15
CA GLN A 156 16.62 -4.05 -14.85
C GLN A 156 17.77 -3.27 -14.20
N ALA A 157 18.99 -3.79 -14.27
CA ALA A 157 20.18 -3.10 -13.77
C ALA A 157 20.44 -1.76 -14.47
N LYS A 158 20.13 -1.65 -15.77
CA LYS A 158 20.18 -0.38 -16.51
C LYS A 158 19.13 0.61 -16.02
N PHE A 159 17.89 0.17 -15.79
CA PHE A 159 16.85 1.04 -15.20
C PHE A 159 17.27 1.56 -13.82
N LYS A 160 17.94 0.72 -13.02
CA LYS A 160 18.49 1.14 -11.73
C LYS A 160 19.57 2.21 -11.87
N SER A 161 20.50 2.07 -12.83
CA SER A 161 21.50 3.11 -13.10
C SER A 161 20.88 4.42 -13.58
N ASP A 162 19.70 4.35 -14.20
CA ASP A 162 18.93 5.50 -14.67
C ASP A 162 18.04 6.13 -13.57
N GLY A 163 18.14 5.63 -12.33
CA GLY A 163 17.47 6.20 -11.15
C GLY A 163 16.20 5.47 -10.71
N ASP A 164 15.91 4.28 -11.24
CA ASP A 164 14.80 3.45 -10.74
C ASP A 164 15.24 2.64 -9.52
N GLU A 165 15.02 3.18 -8.32
CA GLU A 165 15.42 2.54 -7.05
C GLU A 165 14.71 1.20 -6.80
N GLU A 166 13.56 0.96 -7.44
CA GLU A 166 12.76 -0.26 -7.31
C GLU A 166 13.21 -1.38 -8.25
N ALA A 167 14.10 -1.07 -9.20
CA ALA A 167 14.59 -2.05 -10.17
C ALA A 167 15.53 -3.10 -9.53
N GLN A 168 15.40 -4.33 -10.02
CA GLN A 168 16.12 -5.48 -9.48
C GLN A 168 17.60 -5.49 -9.89
N LEU A 169 18.45 -6.08 -9.03
CA LEU A 169 19.85 -6.34 -9.33
C LEU A 169 20.00 -7.68 -10.05
N VAL A 170 21.13 -7.86 -10.74
CA VAL A 170 21.50 -9.14 -11.33
C VAL A 170 21.84 -10.13 -10.23
N ASP A 171 21.10 -11.24 -10.16
CA ASP A 171 21.41 -12.37 -9.27
C ASP A 171 21.98 -13.55 -10.09
N GLU A 172 23.32 -13.61 -10.17
CA GLU A 172 24.01 -14.67 -10.88
C GLU A 172 23.85 -16.05 -10.23
N ASN A 173 23.59 -16.12 -8.91
CA ASN A 173 23.34 -17.40 -8.26
C ASN A 173 21.98 -17.95 -8.67
N PHE A 174 20.97 -17.09 -8.80
CA PHE A 174 19.66 -17.45 -9.34
C PHE A 174 19.76 -17.91 -10.80
N CYS A 175 20.48 -17.18 -11.65
CA CYS A 175 20.71 -17.60 -13.04
C CYS A 175 21.45 -18.94 -13.11
N THR A 176 22.49 -19.13 -12.29
CA THR A 176 23.20 -20.42 -12.19
C THR A 176 22.25 -21.54 -11.78
N ALA A 177 21.34 -21.31 -10.84
CA ALA A 177 20.35 -22.31 -10.44
C ALA A 177 19.39 -22.67 -11.59
N LEU A 178 18.98 -21.70 -12.42
CA LEU A 178 18.16 -21.95 -13.61
C LEU A 178 18.90 -22.81 -14.64
N GLU A 179 20.22 -22.68 -14.76
CA GLU A 179 21.07 -23.50 -15.66
C GLU A 179 21.09 -24.99 -15.28
N TYR A 180 20.86 -25.34 -14.01
CA TYR A 180 20.67 -26.74 -13.58
C TYR A 180 19.33 -27.33 -14.03
N GLY A 181 18.39 -26.48 -14.46
CA GLY A 181 17.10 -26.88 -15.01
C GLY A 181 15.95 -26.70 -14.04
N LEU A 182 15.24 -25.58 -14.15
CA LEU A 182 13.92 -25.39 -13.55
C LEU A 182 12.83 -25.99 -14.46
N PRO A 183 12.03 -26.97 -14.01
CA PRO A 183 10.90 -27.49 -14.78
C PRO A 183 9.89 -26.40 -15.15
N PRO A 184 9.02 -26.62 -16.16
CA PRO A 184 7.89 -25.73 -16.41
C PRO A 184 7.04 -25.56 -15.15
N THR A 185 7.11 -24.37 -14.55
CA THR A 185 6.57 -24.06 -13.23
C THR A 185 5.68 -22.82 -13.32
N ALA A 186 4.71 -22.70 -12.42
CA ALA A 186 3.96 -21.47 -12.21
C ALA A 186 4.00 -21.11 -10.72
N GLY A 187 4.36 -19.87 -10.42
CA GLY A 187 4.33 -19.33 -9.07
C GLY A 187 3.09 -18.50 -8.83
N TRP A 188 2.82 -18.26 -7.55
CA TRP A 188 1.69 -17.45 -7.09
C TRP A 188 2.00 -16.85 -5.73
N GLY A 189 1.66 -15.58 -5.56
CA GLY A 189 1.70 -14.85 -4.30
C GLY A 189 0.35 -14.21 -3.98
N ILE A 190 0.04 -14.11 -2.69
CA ILE A 190 -1.15 -13.41 -2.17
C ILE A 190 -0.76 -12.49 -1.03
N GLY A 191 -1.33 -11.28 -1.04
CA GLY A 191 -1.25 -10.38 0.10
C GLY A 191 -2.22 -10.83 1.18
N LEU A 192 -1.73 -11.56 2.20
CA LEU A 192 -2.58 -12.03 3.31
C LEU A 192 -3.21 -10.87 4.09
N ASP A 193 -2.49 -9.76 4.28
CA ASP A 193 -3.01 -8.58 4.97
C ASP A 193 -4.18 -7.96 4.19
N ARG A 194 -4.00 -7.76 2.87
CA ARG A 194 -5.06 -7.23 1.99
C ARG A 194 -6.26 -8.17 1.91
N LEU A 195 -6.02 -9.47 1.87
CA LEU A 195 -7.08 -10.48 1.91
C LEU A 195 -7.84 -10.44 3.23
N THR A 196 -7.14 -10.29 4.35
CA THR A 196 -7.74 -10.18 5.68
C THR A 196 -8.56 -8.89 5.77
N MET A 197 -8.01 -7.75 5.34
CA MET A 197 -8.70 -6.46 5.27
C MET A 197 -10.05 -6.57 4.56
N LEU A 198 -10.08 -7.25 3.42
CA LEU A 198 -11.29 -7.46 2.63
C LEU A 198 -12.32 -8.33 3.35
N LEU A 199 -11.88 -9.38 4.05
CA LEU A 199 -12.76 -10.29 4.79
C LEU A 199 -13.27 -9.69 6.11
N THR A 200 -12.53 -8.76 6.70
CA THR A 200 -12.87 -8.10 7.98
C THR A 200 -13.43 -6.70 7.80
N ASP A 201 -13.74 -6.29 6.56
CA ASP A 201 -14.27 -4.96 6.23
C ASP A 201 -13.40 -3.82 6.80
N SER A 202 -12.09 -3.98 6.70
CA SER A 202 -11.09 -3.07 7.25
C SER A 202 -10.41 -2.28 6.13
N HIS A 203 -10.69 -0.99 6.04
CA HIS A 203 -10.09 -0.12 5.03
C HIS A 203 -8.60 0.21 5.28
N ASN A 204 -8.12 0.03 6.51
CA ASN A 204 -6.74 0.32 6.91
C ASN A 204 -5.99 -0.96 7.32
N ILE A 205 -4.79 -1.16 6.77
CA ILE A 205 -3.95 -2.34 7.05
C ILE A 205 -3.57 -2.48 8.53
N LYS A 206 -3.56 -1.37 9.28
CA LYS A 206 -3.26 -1.38 10.71
C LYS A 206 -4.28 -2.16 11.55
N GLU A 207 -5.51 -2.30 11.06
CA GLU A 207 -6.57 -3.05 11.75
C GLU A 207 -6.36 -4.56 11.72
N VAL A 208 -5.56 -5.06 10.76
CA VAL A 208 -5.30 -6.50 10.59
C VAL A 208 -3.91 -6.91 11.05
N LEU A 209 -3.15 -5.98 11.63
CA LEU A 209 -1.81 -6.20 12.18
C LEU A 209 -1.86 -5.95 13.69
N PHE A 210 -1.43 -6.92 14.50
CA PHE A 210 -1.43 -6.77 15.97
C PHE A 210 -0.56 -5.61 16.47
N PHE A 211 0.59 -5.39 15.82
CA PHE A 211 1.56 -4.33 16.17
C PHE A 211 2.04 -3.64 14.89
N PRO A 212 1.26 -2.72 14.32
CA PRO A 212 1.63 -2.04 13.08
C PRO A 212 2.81 -1.10 13.30
N ALA A 213 3.63 -0.88 12.28
CA ALA A 213 4.69 0.12 12.32
C ALA A 213 4.09 1.53 12.50
N MET A 214 4.52 2.21 13.57
CA MET A 214 4.09 3.57 13.90
C MET A 214 5.29 4.52 13.82
N ARG A 215 5.02 5.77 13.44
CA ARG A 215 6.03 6.83 13.58
C ARG A 215 6.27 7.05 15.08
N PRO A 216 7.53 7.03 15.56
CA PRO A 216 7.82 7.29 16.97
C PRO A 216 7.27 8.64 17.43
N ASP A 217 6.77 8.71 18.68
CA ASP A 217 6.42 10.00 19.29
C ASP A 217 7.72 10.77 19.57
N PRO A 218 7.88 12.02 19.07
CA PRO A 218 9.05 12.84 19.33
C PRO A 218 9.36 13.03 20.82
N ARG A 219 8.38 12.86 21.71
CA ARG A 219 8.51 13.05 23.17
C ARG A 219 8.97 11.79 23.91
N GLY A 220 9.09 10.64 23.24
CA GLY A 220 9.38 9.35 23.87
C GLY A 220 10.86 9.02 24.05
N LEU A 221 11.78 9.99 23.83
CA LEU A 221 13.22 9.81 24.00
C LEU A 221 13.80 10.61 25.18
N ILE A 222 12.96 11.14 26.07
CA ILE A 222 13.40 11.74 27.33
C ILE A 222 12.59 11.10 28.47
N HIS A 223 13.12 10.02 29.00
CA HIS A 223 12.90 9.60 30.37
C HIS A 223 14.22 8.96 30.81
N ASP A 224 15.17 9.82 31.19
CA ASP A 224 16.24 9.39 32.07
C ASP A 224 15.60 9.22 33.45
N ASP A 225 15.54 7.97 33.93
CA ASP A 225 14.92 7.54 35.20
C ASP A 225 15.57 8.14 36.48
N GLU A 226 16.30 9.27 36.37
CA GLU A 226 17.02 9.90 37.49
C GLU A 226 16.27 11.09 38.12
N GLU A 227 15.35 11.76 37.42
CA GLU A 227 14.67 12.96 37.97
C GLU A 227 13.52 12.64 38.94
N ASP A 228 12.90 11.45 38.83
CA ASP A 228 11.79 11.04 39.71
C ASP A 228 12.24 10.74 41.16
N GLU A 229 13.54 10.53 41.41
CA GLU A 229 14.06 10.34 42.76
C GLU A 229 14.27 11.64 43.54
N GLU A 230 14.54 12.76 42.87
CA GLU A 230 14.75 14.05 43.53
C GLU A 230 13.42 14.74 43.87
N GLU A 231 12.43 14.73 42.98
CA GLU A 231 11.10 15.28 43.28
C GLU A 231 10.42 14.53 44.43
N GLN A 232 10.58 13.21 44.52
CA GLN A 232 10.05 12.42 45.64
C GLN A 232 10.77 12.68 46.98
N LYS A 233 12.04 13.12 46.94
CA LYS A 233 12.78 13.51 48.16
C LYS A 233 12.37 14.91 48.62
N GLU A 234 12.20 15.87 47.70
CA GLU A 234 11.76 17.23 48.04
C GLU A 234 10.34 17.25 48.60
N VAL A 235 9.40 16.49 48.02
CA VAL A 235 8.01 16.43 48.52
C VAL A 235 7.95 15.80 49.92
N LYS A 236 8.77 14.78 50.20
CA LYS A 236 8.87 14.15 51.54
C LYS A 236 9.55 15.06 52.57
N GLU A 237 10.45 15.94 52.14
CA GLU A 237 11.10 16.90 53.03
C GLU A 237 10.18 18.07 53.39
N GLN A 238 9.40 18.58 52.43
CA GLN A 238 8.40 19.63 52.67
C GLN A 238 7.24 19.16 53.57
N GLU A 239 6.78 17.90 53.45
CA GLU A 239 5.75 17.35 54.34
C GLU A 239 6.22 17.20 55.80
N LYS A 240 7.52 16.96 56.04
CA LYS A 240 8.09 16.88 57.40
C LYS A 240 8.16 18.24 58.08
N VAL A 241 8.34 19.32 57.32
CA VAL A 241 8.40 20.70 57.88
C VAL A 241 7.00 21.20 58.24
N GLY A 242 5.96 20.88 57.45
CA GLY A 242 4.58 21.33 57.69
C GLY A 242 3.91 20.78 58.96
N LYS A 243 4.31 19.60 59.45
CA LYS A 243 3.69 18.95 60.62
C LYS A 243 4.15 19.48 62.00
N LYS A 244 5.19 20.33 62.07
CA LYS A 244 5.67 20.90 63.36
C LYS A 244 4.99 22.21 63.77
N GLY A 245 4.15 22.83 62.92
CA GLY A 245 3.68 24.21 63.11
C GLY A 245 2.27 24.44 63.68
N LYS A 246 1.42 23.42 63.89
CA LYS A 246 0.02 23.65 64.35
C LYS A 246 -0.36 22.82 65.59
N LYS A 247 0.05 23.31 66.76
CA LYS A 247 -0.67 23.10 68.02
C LYS A 247 -0.72 24.42 68.80
N GLY A 248 -1.89 25.05 68.81
CA GLY A 248 -2.20 26.14 69.72
C GLY A 248 -3.26 27.11 69.18
N GLY A 249 -4.35 27.29 69.93
CA GLY A 249 -5.10 28.56 69.92
C GLY A 249 -6.50 28.54 69.31
N ASN A 250 -7.49 28.30 70.17
CA ASN A 250 -8.93 28.45 69.99
C ASN A 250 -9.36 29.95 69.97
N LYS A 251 -10.40 30.34 69.19
CA LYS A 251 -11.57 31.18 69.60
C LYS A 251 -12.25 32.02 68.48
N THR A 252 -13.56 31.74 68.32
CA THR A 252 -14.74 32.64 68.09
C THR A 252 -14.84 33.69 66.96
N ALA A 253 -15.96 33.58 66.22
CA ALA A 253 -17.04 34.57 66.02
C ALA A 253 -17.27 35.23 64.62
N LYS A 254 -18.53 35.04 64.16
CA LYS A 254 -19.49 35.98 63.53
C LYS A 254 -19.32 36.49 62.08
N SER A 255 -20.30 36.08 61.27
CA SER A 255 -21.16 36.82 60.32
C SER A 255 -20.70 38.17 59.73
N ALA A 256 -20.79 38.29 58.40
CA ALA A 256 -21.61 39.31 57.72
C ALA A 256 -21.58 39.13 56.18
N THR A 257 -22.77 39.26 55.58
CA THR A 257 -23.09 39.51 54.17
C THR A 257 -22.56 40.86 53.67
N ALA A 258 -22.18 40.96 52.39
CA ALA A 258 -22.44 42.14 51.54
C ALA A 258 -22.14 41.89 50.06
N GLU A 259 -22.94 42.57 49.23
CA GLU A 259 -23.04 42.56 47.77
C GLU A 259 -21.91 43.29 47.03
N ASN A 260 -22.03 43.18 45.70
CA ASN A 260 -21.70 44.14 44.64
C ASN A 260 -20.33 44.05 43.96
N GLY A 261 -20.39 44.08 42.62
CA GLY A 261 -19.39 44.81 41.84
C GLY A 261 -19.06 44.25 40.47
N SER A 262 -19.87 44.62 39.48
CA SER A 262 -19.52 44.69 38.05
C SER A 262 -18.07 45.16 37.80
N LYS A 263 -17.38 44.52 36.84
CA LYS A 263 -16.73 45.23 35.72
C LYS A 263 -16.21 44.27 34.64
N THR A 264 -16.71 44.54 33.43
CA THR A 264 -16.11 44.32 32.11
C THR A 264 -14.60 44.47 32.04
N GLU A 265 -13.93 43.62 31.25
CA GLU A 265 -12.93 44.06 30.28
C GLU A 265 -12.78 43.06 29.12
N LYS A 266 -12.79 43.61 27.91
CA LYS A 266 -12.43 42.99 26.62
C LYS A 266 -10.90 43.04 26.43
N ILE A 267 -10.46 42.48 25.30
CA ILE A 267 -9.17 42.66 24.58
C ILE A 267 -8.23 41.48 24.89
N ASN A 268 -7.77 40.66 23.95
CA ASN A 268 -7.68 40.67 22.47
C ASN A 268 -7.83 39.24 21.94
#